data_AF-A0AAW5MJZ6-F1
#
_entry.id   AF-A0AAW5MJZ6-F1
#
_cell.length_a   1.000
_cell.length_b   1.000
_cell.length_c   1.000
_cell.angle_alpha   90.00
_cell.angle_beta   90.00
_cell.angle_gamma   90.00
#
_symmetry.space_group_name_H-M   'P 1'
#
loop_
_entity.id
_entity.type
_entity.pdbx_description
1 polymer ?
#
loop_
_entity_poly.entity_id
_entity_poly.type
_entity_poly.pdbx_seq_one_letter_code
_entity_poly.pdbx_strand_id
1 'polypeptide(L)'
;MSYFDEKARQTDVDTIIAFGVKIESRYAKATELSQMLMFTHMLATSDLHTYVKSVFYDSKACICTIELKDDSVFDSDAGDLIKACAEDTINQFQWNGSIYHSHALREWMKEHQV
;
A
#
# COMPACT_ATOMS: atom_id res chain seq x y z
N MET A 1 -9.05 -25.90 6.97
CA MET A 1 -8.36 -24.59 7.04
C MET A 1 -9.32 -23.56 6.46
N SER A 2 -9.59 -22.48 7.20
CA SER A 2 -10.40 -21.39 6.66
C SER A 2 -9.48 -20.41 5.94
N TYR A 3 -9.85 -19.97 4.74
CA TYR A 3 -9.13 -18.89 4.03
C TYR A 3 -9.15 -17.55 4.79
N PHE A 4 -9.97 -17.47 5.84
CA PHE A 4 -10.18 -16.29 6.66
C PHE A 4 -9.50 -16.37 8.03
N ASP A 5 -8.75 -17.45 8.31
CA ASP A 5 -7.87 -17.48 9.48
C ASP A 5 -6.77 -16.41 9.33
N GLU A 6 -6.32 -15.81 10.43
CA GLU A 6 -5.38 -14.67 10.44
C GLU A 6 -4.16 -14.92 9.53
N LYS A 7 -3.52 -16.08 9.68
CA LYS A 7 -2.30 -16.45 8.94
C LYS A 7 -2.54 -17.29 7.68
N ALA A 8 -3.80 -17.57 7.34
CA ALA A 8 -4.11 -18.35 6.14
C ALA A 8 -3.75 -17.56 4.88
N ARG A 9 -3.01 -18.19 3.97
CA ARG A 9 -2.76 -17.64 2.64
C ARG A 9 -4.05 -17.67 1.83
N GLN A 10 -4.27 -16.63 1.04
CA GLN A 10 -5.38 -16.56 0.08
C GLN A 10 -4.90 -16.67 -1.37
N THR A 11 -3.61 -16.42 -1.60
CA THR A 11 -2.95 -16.58 -2.90
C THR A 11 -1.69 -17.44 -2.76
N ASP A 12 -1.31 -18.10 -3.86
CA ASP A 12 -0.05 -18.86 -3.92
C ASP A 12 1.16 -17.92 -4.00
N VAL A 13 0.97 -16.75 -4.61
CA VAL A 13 1.98 -15.68 -4.70
C VAL A 13 1.82 -14.70 -3.55
N ASP A 14 2.92 -14.37 -2.88
CA ASP A 14 3.00 -13.29 -1.89
C ASP A 14 3.84 -12.10 -2.39
N THR A 15 4.72 -12.33 -3.36
CA THR A 15 5.61 -11.32 -3.95
C THR A 15 5.36 -11.17 -5.44
N ILE A 16 5.23 -9.92 -5.90
CA ILE A 16 5.05 -9.57 -7.32
C ILE A 16 5.96 -8.39 -7.65
N ILE A 17 6.49 -8.33 -8.88
CA ILE A 17 7.12 -7.11 -9.40
C ILE A 17 6.12 -6.48 -10.38
N ALA A 18 5.58 -5.31 -10.03
CA ALA A 18 4.62 -4.57 -10.84
C ALA A 18 5.22 -3.21 -11.20
N PHE A 19 5.32 -2.92 -12.50
CA PHE A 19 5.87 -1.65 -13.02
C PHE A 19 7.26 -1.30 -12.45
N GLY A 20 8.10 -2.31 -12.19
CA GLY A 20 9.44 -2.12 -11.61
C GLY A 20 9.47 -1.91 -10.09
N VAL A 21 8.32 -1.93 -9.41
CA VAL A 21 8.19 -1.86 -7.95
C VAL A 21 7.93 -3.26 -7.39
N LYS A 22 8.68 -3.66 -6.37
CA LYS A 22 8.43 -4.93 -5.65
C LYS A 22 7.25 -4.73 -4.70
N ILE A 23 6.24 -5.58 -4.78
CA ILE A 23 5.14 -5.65 -3.80
C ILE A 23 5.19 -6.99 -3.05
N GLU A 24 4.88 -6.97 -1.75
CA GLU A 24 4.92 -8.18 -0.91
C GLU A 24 3.86 -8.14 0.19
N SER A 25 3.07 -9.22 0.36
CA SER A 25 2.09 -9.38 1.45
C SER A 25 2.53 -10.48 2.41
N ARG A 26 2.65 -10.17 3.72
CA ARG A 26 3.14 -11.11 4.75
C ARG A 26 2.40 -12.46 4.75
N TYR A 27 1.07 -12.44 4.59
CA TYR A 27 0.25 -13.65 4.57
C TYR A 27 -0.45 -13.89 3.23
N ALA A 28 0.04 -13.31 2.13
CA ALA A 28 -0.51 -13.51 0.79
C ALA A 28 -2.04 -13.29 0.75
N LYS A 29 -2.51 -12.19 1.35
CA LYS A 29 -3.94 -11.85 1.37
C LYS A 29 -4.31 -11.17 0.06
N ALA A 30 -5.40 -11.62 -0.55
CA ALA A 30 -5.80 -11.17 -1.88
C ALA A 30 -6.10 -9.66 -1.90
N THR A 31 -6.76 -9.15 -0.85
CA THR A 31 -7.12 -7.73 -0.74
C THR A 31 -5.91 -6.83 -0.50
N GLU A 32 -4.88 -7.30 0.22
CA GLU A 32 -3.63 -6.56 0.43
C GLU A 32 -2.85 -6.44 -0.88
N LEU A 33 -2.71 -7.54 -1.60
CA LEU A 33 -2.07 -7.56 -2.92
C LEU A 33 -2.84 -6.68 -3.92
N SER A 34 -4.17 -6.73 -3.92
CA SER A 34 -4.99 -5.88 -4.79
C SER A 34 -4.75 -4.39 -4.53
N GLN A 35 -4.67 -3.95 -3.27
CA GLN A 35 -4.40 -2.55 -2.93
C GLN A 35 -3.02 -2.11 -3.44
N MET A 36 -1.98 -2.92 -3.19
CA MET A 36 -0.62 -2.61 -3.65
C MET A 36 -0.48 -2.64 -5.19
N LEU A 37 -1.22 -3.52 -5.87
CA LEU A 37 -1.27 -3.55 -7.33
C LEU A 37 -1.94 -2.29 -7.90
N MET A 38 -3.07 -1.85 -7.32
CA MET A 38 -3.73 -0.62 -7.73
C MET A 38 -2.86 0.61 -7.48
N PHE A 39 -2.19 0.66 -6.33
CA PHE A 39 -1.22 1.71 -6.01
C PHE A 39 -0.10 1.79 -7.05
N THR A 40 0.58 0.67 -7.33
CA THR A 40 1.68 0.62 -8.31
C THR A 40 1.22 0.92 -9.73
N HIS A 41 -0.01 0.55 -10.10
CA HIS A 41 -0.63 0.98 -11.36
C HIS A 41 -0.78 2.50 -11.45
N MET A 42 -1.33 3.15 -10.40
CA MET A 42 -1.48 4.61 -10.38
C MET A 42 -0.13 5.32 -10.44
N LEU A 43 0.87 4.84 -9.70
CA LEU A 43 2.23 5.36 -9.81
C LEU A 43 2.78 5.27 -11.22
N ALA A 44 2.53 4.15 -11.92
CA ALA A 44 2.99 3.97 -13.29
C ALA A 44 2.30 4.93 -14.26
N THR A 45 0.99 5.16 -14.11
CA THR A 45 0.24 6.09 -14.96
C THR A 45 0.63 7.55 -14.78
N SER A 46 1.28 7.89 -13.65
CA SER A 46 1.78 9.23 -13.34
C SER A 46 3.31 9.34 -13.43
N ASP A 47 3.99 8.34 -13.98
CA ASP A 47 5.47 8.27 -14.08
C ASP A 47 6.22 8.32 -12.71
N LEU A 48 5.52 8.08 -11.60
CA LEU A 48 6.06 8.13 -10.23
C LEU A 48 6.68 6.80 -9.77
N HIS A 49 6.39 5.69 -10.47
CA HIS A 49 6.89 4.35 -10.13
C HIS A 49 8.42 4.28 -10.01
N THR A 50 9.14 5.19 -10.67
CA THR A 50 10.60 5.26 -10.62
C THR A 50 11.15 5.70 -9.26
N TYR A 51 10.36 6.41 -8.43
CA TYR A 51 10.75 6.87 -7.09
C TYR A 51 10.53 5.83 -5.99
N VAL A 52 9.69 4.82 -6.25
CA VAL A 52 9.33 3.80 -5.25
C VAL A 52 10.19 2.56 -5.46
N LYS A 53 10.77 2.04 -4.39
CA LYS A 53 11.59 0.82 -4.38
C LYS A 53 10.73 -0.41 -4.14
N SER A 54 9.94 -0.36 -3.08
CA SER A 54 9.11 -1.50 -2.67
C SER A 54 7.88 -1.05 -1.86
N VAL A 55 6.90 -1.95 -1.80
CA VAL A 55 5.69 -1.79 -0.99
C VAL A 55 5.43 -3.11 -0.27
N PHE A 56 5.24 -3.06 1.04
CA PHE A 56 5.07 -4.24 1.86
C PHE A 56 3.84 -4.13 2.75
N TYR A 57 2.94 -5.11 2.71
CA TYR A 57 1.79 -5.17 3.59
C TYR A 57 2.06 -6.12 4.77
N ASP A 58 2.10 -5.56 5.98
CA ASP A 58 2.10 -6.32 7.22
C ASP A 58 0.66 -6.66 7.61
N SER A 59 0.21 -7.86 7.22
CA SER A 59 -1.13 -8.36 7.52
C SER A 59 -1.47 -8.39 9.01
N LYS A 60 -0.46 -8.51 9.89
CA LYS A 60 -0.67 -8.53 11.35
C LYS A 60 -0.89 -7.12 11.90
N ALA A 61 -0.15 -6.15 11.39
CA ALA A 61 -0.27 -4.76 11.81
C ALA A 61 -1.41 -4.02 11.07
N CYS A 62 -1.94 -4.62 9.99
CA CYS A 62 -2.86 -3.98 9.05
C CYS A 62 -2.27 -2.69 8.45
N ILE A 63 -0.96 -2.68 8.19
CA ILE A 63 -0.22 -1.51 7.70
C ILE A 63 0.55 -1.88 6.44
N CYS A 64 0.41 -1.05 5.42
CA CYS A 64 1.28 -1.04 4.26
C CYS A 64 2.45 -0.08 4.45
N THR A 65 3.69 -0.50 4.19
CA THR A 65 4.88 0.34 4.21
C THR A 65 5.32 0.62 2.79
N ILE A 66 5.53 1.89 2.45
CA ILE A 66 6.06 2.33 1.17
C ILE A 66 7.52 2.72 1.36
N GLU A 67 8.42 2.06 0.64
CA GLU A 67 9.86 2.35 0.66
C GLU A 67 10.22 3.14 -0.60
N LEU A 68 10.74 4.36 -0.43
CA LEU A 68 11.24 5.19 -1.51
C LEU A 68 12.68 4.83 -1.85
N LYS A 69 13.12 5.13 -3.08
CA LYS A 69 14.53 4.97 -3.48
C LYS A 69 15.42 6.06 -2.88
N ASP A 70 14.84 7.21 -2.59
CA ASP A 70 15.49 8.36 -1.97
C ASP A 70 14.50 8.98 -0.99
N ASP A 71 14.89 9.06 0.29
CA ASP A 71 14.04 9.57 1.36
C ASP A 71 13.75 11.07 1.22
N SER A 72 14.57 11.83 0.49
CA SER A 72 14.30 13.24 0.21
C SER A 72 13.00 13.46 -0.58
N VAL A 73 12.50 12.41 -1.25
CA VAL A 73 11.23 12.46 -1.99
C VAL A 73 10.04 12.65 -1.04
N PHE A 74 10.12 12.24 0.23
CA PHE A 74 9.02 12.36 1.20
C PHE A 74 8.47 13.79 1.32
N ASP A 75 9.35 14.80 1.19
CA ASP A 75 9.03 16.22 1.37
C ASP A 75 9.03 17.00 0.03
N SER A 76 8.76 16.31 -1.08
CA SER A 76 8.73 16.87 -2.44
C SER A 76 7.35 16.79 -3.09
N ASP A 77 7.12 17.56 -4.16
CA ASP A 77 5.89 17.47 -4.96
C ASP A 77 5.61 16.04 -5.46
N ALA A 78 6.66 15.29 -5.83
CA ALA A 78 6.52 13.89 -6.22
C ALA A 78 6.08 13.02 -5.02
N GLY A 79 6.59 13.31 -3.82
CA GLY A 79 6.17 12.66 -2.59
C GLY A 79 4.70 12.90 -2.28
N ASP A 80 4.22 14.13 -2.44
CA ASP A 80 2.82 14.48 -2.25
C ASP A 80 1.91 13.71 -3.22
N LEU A 81 2.31 13.57 -4.47
CA LEU A 81 1.56 12.80 -5.48
C LEU A 81 1.58 11.29 -5.20
N ILE A 82 2.73 10.74 -4.76
CA ILE A 82 2.84 9.33 -4.35
C ILE A 82 1.91 9.08 -3.15
N LYS A 83 1.92 9.98 -2.16
CA LYS A 83 1.06 9.88 -1.00
C LYS A 83 -0.41 9.95 -1.38
N ALA A 84 -0.80 10.86 -2.29
CA ALA A 84 -2.17 10.93 -2.79
C ALA A 84 -2.61 9.61 -3.44
N CYS A 85 -1.74 8.99 -4.26
CA CYS A 85 -2.00 7.66 -4.83
C CYS A 85 -2.22 6.59 -3.75
N ALA A 86 -1.48 6.65 -2.65
CA ALA A 86 -1.69 5.75 -1.51
C ALA A 86 -3.01 6.05 -0.78
N GLU A 87 -3.39 7.31 -0.61
CA GLU A 87 -4.68 7.72 -0.03
C GLU A 87 -5.88 7.29 -0.91
N ASP A 88 -5.70 7.10 -2.21
CA ASP A 88 -6.74 6.60 -3.11
C ASP A 88 -6.88 5.07 -3.12
N THR A 89 -5.86 4.32 -2.71
CA THR A 89 -5.78 2.87 -2.98
C THR A 89 -5.51 1.99 -1.77
N ILE A 90 -4.75 2.46 -0.79
CA ILE A 90 -4.29 1.66 0.35
C ILE A 90 -5.03 2.10 1.61
N ASN A 91 -5.78 1.17 2.21
CA ASN A 91 -6.62 1.45 3.36
C ASN A 91 -5.86 2.08 4.52
N GLN A 92 -4.70 1.52 4.88
CA GLN A 92 -3.84 2.05 5.93
C GLN A 92 -2.37 1.86 5.54
N PHE A 93 -1.60 2.94 5.61
CA PHE A 93 -0.19 2.92 5.20
C PHE A 93 0.67 3.81 6.09
N GLN A 94 1.96 3.48 6.15
CA GLN A 94 2.98 4.30 6.78
C GLN A 94 3.64 5.19 5.73
N TRP A 95 3.74 6.49 6.05
CA TRP A 95 4.44 7.48 5.25
C TRP A 95 5.25 8.40 6.16
N ASN A 96 6.56 8.48 5.94
CA ASN A 96 7.51 9.27 6.74
C ASN A 96 7.29 9.14 8.27
N GLY A 97 7.21 7.90 8.75
CA GLY A 97 7.02 7.58 10.18
C GLY A 97 5.61 7.79 10.75
N SER A 98 4.66 8.31 9.97
CA SER A 98 3.27 8.51 10.38
C SER A 98 2.33 7.52 9.70
N ILE A 99 1.22 7.17 10.36
CA ILE A 99 0.17 6.32 9.79
C ILE A 99 -0.90 7.19 9.16
N TYR A 100 -1.27 6.84 7.93
CA TYR A 100 -2.32 7.47 7.14
C TYR A 100 -3.35 6.43 6.71
N HIS A 101 -4.53 6.93 6.37
CA HIS A 101 -5.65 6.13 5.90
C HIS A 101 -6.11 6.60 4.53
N SER A 102 -6.68 5.69 3.74
CA SER A 102 -7.32 6.05 2.47
C SER A 102 -8.48 7.01 2.66
N HIS A 103 -8.82 7.78 1.62
CA HIS A 103 -10.01 8.62 1.61
C HIS A 103 -11.28 7.80 1.90
N ALA A 104 -11.41 6.62 1.25
CA ALA A 104 -12.53 5.72 1.47
C ALA A 104 -12.65 5.27 2.93
N LEU A 105 -11.54 4.90 3.58
CA LEU A 105 -11.56 4.49 4.98
C LEU A 105 -11.88 5.67 5.92
N ARG A 106 -11.35 6.86 5.65
CA ARG A 106 -11.66 8.07 6.44
C ARG A 106 -13.15 8.42 6.37
N GLU A 107 -13.78 8.34 5.19
CA GLU A 107 -15.22 8.57 5.06
C GLU A 107 -16.02 7.50 5.82
N TRP A 108 -15.64 6.23 5.69
CA TRP A 108 -16.28 5.15 6.45
C TRP A 108 -16.19 5.35 7.97
N MET A 109 -15.03 5.77 8.49
CA MET A 109 -14.83 6.10 9.91
C MET A 109 -15.75 7.23 10.39
N LYS A 110 -15.89 8.31 9.60
CA LYS A 110 -16.78 9.43 9.92
C LYS A 110 -18.24 8.99 10.02
N GLU A 111 -18.69 8.14 9.10
CA GLU A 111 -20.05 7.61 9.09
C GLU A 111 -20.35 6.68 10.28
N HIS A 112 -19.32 6.02 10.81
CA HIS A 112 -19.47 4.96 11.82
C HIS A 112 -18.98 5.35 13.23
N GLN A 113 -18.62 6.62 13.46
CA GLN A 113 -18.16 7.16 14.77
C GLN A 113 -17.06 6.31 15.45
N VAL A 114 -16.08 5.86 14.68
CA VAL A 114 -14.88 5.14 15.17
C VAL A 114 -13.60 5.85 14.76
#